data_AF-A0A2V2S281-F1
#
_entry.id   AF-A0A2V2S281-F1
#
_cell.length_a   1.000
_cell.length_b   1.000
_cell.length_c   1.000
_cell.angle_alpha   90.00
_cell.angle_beta   90.00
_cell.angle_gamma   90.00
#
_symmetry.space_group_name_H-M   'P 1'
#
loop_
_entity.id
_entity.type
_entity.pdbx_description
1 polymer ?
#
loop_
_entity_poly.entity_id
_entity_poly.type
_entity_poly.pdbx_seq_one_letter_code
_entity_poly.pdbx_strand_id
1 'polypeptide(L)'
;MKSNKTSFIATFSLATFLTIPILAGPSQAKEGTASELETFQGKWSAPRTSDNGQPCTHQLEISKNKFTFRILDADNQTKLLAQGEVKLDKTGPFQTIVFSNIKAGGSKAELDEIDDTYTAIYKFGEDGSMLLVTNFDKDRENQKPSLDVYKKATQALK
;
A
#
# COMPACT_ATOMS: atom_id res chain seq x y z
N MET A 1 -70.32 46.25 35.42
CA MET A 1 -70.65 44.83 35.70
C MET A 1 -69.36 44.00 35.60
N LYS A 2 -69.21 43.02 36.48
CA LYS A 2 -67.99 42.25 36.79
C LYS A 2 -67.52 41.27 35.70
N SER A 3 -66.23 40.92 35.84
CA SER A 3 -65.58 39.60 35.65
C SER A 3 -64.86 39.39 34.31
N ASN A 4 -63.52 39.46 34.23
CA ASN A 4 -62.43 38.58 34.73
C ASN A 4 -62.15 37.33 33.87
N LYS A 5 -60.84 37.03 33.77
CA LYS A 5 -60.14 35.75 33.47
C LYS A 5 -59.90 35.45 31.96
N THR A 6 -58.73 35.02 31.46
CA THR A 6 -57.46 34.52 32.05
C THR A 6 -56.37 34.54 30.95
N SER A 7 -55.10 34.65 31.38
CA SER A 7 -53.84 34.48 30.63
C SER A 7 -53.73 33.23 29.74
N PHE A 8 -52.87 33.32 28.71
CA PHE A 8 -51.84 32.32 28.45
C PHE A 8 -50.61 33.00 27.82
N ILE A 9 -49.50 33.01 28.57
CA ILE A 9 -48.17 33.41 28.10
C ILE A 9 -47.51 32.13 27.58
N ALA A 10 -47.17 32.09 26.30
CA ALA A 10 -46.35 31.03 25.74
C ALA A 10 -44.88 31.48 25.83
N THR A 11 -44.18 30.89 26.80
CA THR A 11 -42.74 31.03 27.03
C THR A 11 -41.98 30.42 25.85
N PHE A 12 -41.19 31.21 25.12
CA PHE A 12 -40.21 30.69 24.16
C PHE A 12 -39.03 30.12 24.95
N SER A 13 -38.86 28.79 24.89
CA SER A 13 -37.69 28.11 25.47
C SER A 13 -36.49 28.32 24.55
N LEU A 14 -35.42 28.92 25.10
CA LEU A 14 -34.15 29.13 24.45
C LEU A 14 -33.41 27.78 24.38
N ALA A 15 -33.35 27.15 23.21
CA ALA A 15 -32.52 25.96 23.01
C ALA A 15 -31.05 26.39 22.88
N THR A 16 -30.31 26.28 23.99
CA THR A 16 -28.85 26.42 23.99
C THR A 16 -28.24 25.22 23.28
N PHE A 17 -27.87 25.38 22.01
CA PHE A 17 -27.05 24.41 21.31
C PHE A 17 -25.62 24.46 21.88
N LEU A 18 -25.24 23.43 22.63
CA LEU A 18 -23.85 23.18 23.01
C LEU A 18 -23.12 22.65 21.75
N THR A 19 -22.47 23.53 21.00
CA THR A 19 -21.56 23.12 19.93
C THR A 19 -20.33 22.47 20.55
N ILE A 20 -20.20 21.15 20.42
CA ILE A 20 -18.94 20.44 20.67
C ILE A 20 -18.02 20.78 19.50
N PRO A 21 -16.88 21.47 19.69
CA PRO A 21 -15.86 21.50 18.65
C PRO A 21 -15.33 20.08 18.51
N ILE A 22 -15.63 19.41 17.40
CA ILE A 22 -14.86 18.25 16.98
C ILE A 22 -13.46 18.79 16.70
N LEU A 23 -12.58 18.65 17.69
CA LEU A 23 -11.15 18.89 17.53
C LEU A 23 -10.67 17.78 16.59
N ALA A 24 -10.73 18.02 15.29
CA ALA A 24 -9.95 17.28 14.32
C ALA A 24 -8.48 17.60 14.63
N GLY A 25 -7.91 16.85 15.59
CA GLY A 25 -6.48 16.86 15.80
C GLY A 25 -5.80 16.55 14.47
N PRO A 26 -4.69 17.21 14.12
CA PRO A 26 -3.96 16.88 12.92
C PRO A 26 -3.67 15.38 12.97
N SER A 27 -4.22 14.64 11.99
CA SER A 27 -3.81 13.27 11.74
C SER A 27 -2.33 13.34 11.38
N GLN A 28 -1.47 13.14 12.37
CA GLN A 28 -0.05 12.92 12.12
C GLN A 28 0.07 11.53 11.51
N ALA A 29 -0.24 11.43 10.22
CA ALA A 29 0.27 10.37 9.38
C ALA A 29 1.79 10.51 9.42
N LYS A 30 2.42 9.81 10.35
CA LYS A 30 3.87 9.69 10.41
C LYS A 30 4.25 8.92 9.15
N GLU A 31 4.71 9.61 8.10
CA GLU A 31 5.33 9.00 6.94
C GLU A 31 6.32 7.92 7.42
N GLY A 32 6.39 6.79 6.71
CA GLY A 32 7.39 5.78 7.02
C GLY A 32 8.77 6.43 6.94
N THR A 33 9.52 6.40 8.03
CA THR A 33 10.77 7.15 8.10
C THR A 33 11.83 6.51 7.20
N ALA A 34 12.82 7.28 6.75
CA ALA A 34 13.95 6.73 6.00
C ALA A 34 14.58 5.51 6.70
N SER A 35 14.58 5.49 8.05
CA SER A 35 15.04 4.36 8.86
C SER A 35 14.19 3.09 8.72
N GLU A 36 12.90 3.20 8.41
CA GLU A 36 12.04 2.03 8.17
C GLU A 36 12.31 1.47 6.77
N LEU A 37 12.56 2.32 5.78
CA LEU A 37 12.94 1.88 4.43
C LEU A 37 14.28 1.14 4.41
N GLU A 38 15.16 1.37 5.39
CA GLU A 38 16.38 0.58 5.56
C GLU A 38 16.11 -0.92 5.77
N THR A 39 14.98 -1.29 6.39
CA THR A 39 14.61 -2.71 6.60
C THR A 39 14.26 -3.43 5.30
N PHE A 40 13.83 -2.68 4.28
CA PHE A 40 13.50 -3.20 2.95
C PHE A 40 14.73 -3.39 2.06
N GLN A 41 15.88 -2.82 2.40
CA GLN A 41 17.05 -2.76 1.51
C GLN A 41 17.59 -4.14 1.14
N GLY A 42 17.89 -4.36 -0.13
CA GLY A 42 18.43 -5.60 -0.67
C GLY A 42 17.44 -6.39 -1.51
N LYS A 43 17.79 -7.64 -1.78
CA LYS A 43 17.05 -8.51 -2.72
C LYS A 43 16.10 -9.46 -1.99
N TRP A 44 14.88 -9.53 -2.48
CA TRP A 44 13.77 -10.33 -1.98
C TRP A 44 13.25 -11.23 -3.09
N SER A 45 12.76 -12.41 -2.73
CA SER A 45 12.24 -13.41 -3.66
C SER A 45 10.97 -14.04 -3.10
N ALA A 46 9.98 -14.24 -3.97
CA ALA A 46 8.74 -14.96 -3.67
C ALA A 46 8.43 -15.95 -4.81
N PRO A 47 8.29 -17.26 -4.54
CA PRO A 47 7.79 -18.22 -5.53
C PRO A 47 6.31 -17.95 -5.78
N ARG A 48 5.89 -18.02 -7.04
CA ARG A 48 4.52 -17.73 -7.50
C ARG A 48 4.11 -18.70 -8.61
N THR A 49 2.83 -18.66 -8.92
CA THR A 49 2.25 -19.29 -10.11
C THR A 49 1.71 -18.17 -10.99
N SER A 50 2.10 -18.14 -12.26
CA SER A 50 1.57 -17.17 -13.23
C SER A 50 0.14 -17.51 -13.65
N ASP A 51 -0.51 -16.59 -14.35
CA ASP A 51 -1.91 -16.71 -14.77
C ASP A 51 -2.20 -17.95 -15.65
N ASN A 52 -1.18 -18.46 -16.35
CA ASN A 52 -1.25 -19.70 -17.15
C ASN A 52 -0.93 -20.98 -16.35
N GLY A 53 -0.82 -20.89 -15.02
CA GLY A 53 -0.55 -22.03 -14.13
C GLY A 53 0.92 -22.46 -14.05
N GLN A 54 1.84 -21.75 -14.71
CA GLN A 54 3.26 -22.09 -14.68
C GLN A 54 3.96 -21.54 -13.42
N PRO A 55 4.96 -22.25 -12.87
CA PRO A 55 5.77 -21.72 -11.79
C PRO A 55 6.59 -20.53 -12.27
N CYS A 56 6.66 -19.49 -11.43
CA CYS A 56 7.49 -18.32 -11.66
C CYS A 56 8.06 -17.82 -10.33
N THR A 57 9.05 -16.93 -10.40
CA THR A 57 9.64 -16.28 -9.22
C THR A 57 9.55 -14.78 -9.38
N HIS A 58 8.97 -14.12 -8.39
CA HIS A 58 9.03 -12.68 -8.26
C HIS A 58 10.31 -12.31 -7.50
N GLN A 59 11.10 -11.39 -8.05
CA GLN A 59 12.25 -10.80 -7.36
C GLN A 59 12.06 -9.30 -7.22
N LEU A 60 12.17 -8.80 -5.98
CA LEU A 60 12.14 -7.37 -5.68
C LEU A 60 13.48 -6.97 -5.07
N GLU A 61 14.15 -5.99 -5.65
CA GLU A 61 15.38 -5.42 -5.13
C GLU A 61 15.12 -3.96 -4.80
N ILE A 62 15.38 -3.57 -3.55
CA ILE A 62 15.24 -2.18 -3.09
C ILE A 62 16.63 -1.65 -2.73
N SER A 63 17.00 -0.50 -3.29
CA SER A 63 18.24 0.20 -2.97
C SER A 63 17.95 1.70 -2.81
N LYS A 64 18.19 2.22 -1.60
CA LYS A 64 17.73 3.54 -1.17
C LYS A 64 16.22 3.68 -1.42
N ASN A 65 15.82 4.63 -2.24
CA ASN A 65 14.45 4.90 -2.66
C ASN A 65 14.13 4.37 -4.07
N LYS A 66 14.92 3.45 -4.61
CA LYS A 66 14.70 2.85 -5.93
C LYS A 66 14.38 1.37 -5.78
N PHE A 67 13.55 0.87 -6.70
CA PHE A 67 13.28 -0.56 -6.79
C PHE A 67 13.59 -1.11 -8.18
N THR A 68 13.89 -2.39 -8.23
CA THR A 68 13.86 -3.22 -9.44
C THR A 68 13.05 -4.46 -9.14
N PHE A 69 12.00 -4.69 -9.91
CA PHE A 69 11.16 -5.86 -9.84
C PHE A 69 11.38 -6.74 -11.08
N ARG A 70 11.39 -8.06 -10.91
CA ARG A 70 11.47 -9.02 -11.99
C ARG A 70 10.48 -10.15 -11.79
N ILE A 71 9.88 -10.62 -12.88
CA ILE A 71 9.24 -11.93 -12.95
C ILE A 71 10.19 -12.85 -13.73
N LEU A 72 10.62 -13.92 -13.09
CA LEU A 72 11.45 -14.96 -13.68
C LEU A 72 10.59 -16.19 -13.97
N ASP A 73 10.77 -16.82 -15.12
CA ASP A 73 10.18 -18.14 -15.39
C ASP A 73 10.92 -19.26 -14.65
N ALA A 74 10.51 -20.51 -14.89
CA ALA A 74 11.13 -21.70 -14.33
C ALA A 74 12.63 -21.84 -14.68
N ASP A 75 13.05 -21.28 -15.82
CA ASP A 75 14.43 -21.30 -16.32
C ASP A 75 15.25 -20.08 -15.86
N ASN A 76 14.72 -19.31 -14.89
CA ASN A 76 15.27 -18.05 -14.40
C ASN A 76 15.44 -16.96 -15.47
N GLN A 77 14.74 -17.07 -16.60
CA GLN A 77 14.72 -16.03 -17.62
C GLN A 77 13.75 -14.93 -17.21
N THR A 78 14.19 -13.67 -17.37
CA THR A 78 13.33 -12.51 -17.10
C THR A 78 12.22 -12.45 -18.15
N LYS A 79 10.97 -12.50 -17.71
CA LYS A 79 9.77 -12.25 -18.53
C LYS A 79 9.27 -10.82 -18.42
N LEU A 80 9.48 -10.22 -17.25
CA LEU A 80 9.12 -8.84 -16.98
C LEU A 80 10.19 -8.22 -16.09
N LEU A 81 10.57 -7.00 -16.42
CA LEU A 81 11.41 -6.12 -15.63
C LEU A 81 10.62 -4.83 -15.38
N ALA A 82 10.54 -4.40 -14.13
CA ALA A 82 10.05 -3.08 -13.76
C ALA A 82 11.04 -2.36 -12.86
N GLN A 83 11.14 -1.05 -13.00
CA GLN A 83 12.03 -0.19 -12.22
C GLN A 83 11.30 1.11 -11.87
N GLY A 84 11.66 1.71 -10.74
CA GLY A 84 11.08 2.99 -10.36
C GLY A 84 11.50 3.42 -8.98
N GLU A 85 10.65 4.21 -8.35
CA GLU A 85 10.84 4.73 -7.00
C GLU A 85 9.97 3.99 -6.00
N VAL A 86 10.47 3.87 -4.78
CA VAL A 86 9.76 3.25 -3.67
C VAL A 86 9.80 4.16 -2.46
N LYS A 87 8.65 4.32 -1.82
CA LYS A 87 8.50 5.00 -0.53
C LYS A 87 7.60 4.19 0.40
N LEU A 88 7.72 4.47 1.69
CA LEU A 88 6.82 3.95 2.70
C LEU A 88 5.85 5.06 3.12
N ASP A 89 4.59 4.68 3.27
CA ASP A 89 3.49 5.59 3.60
C ASP A 89 2.55 4.91 4.60
N LYS A 90 1.55 5.64 5.08
CA LYS A 90 0.51 5.11 5.97
C LYS A 90 -0.88 5.42 5.43
N THR A 91 -1.71 4.39 5.36
CA THR A 91 -3.13 4.51 5.02
C THR A 91 -3.98 4.04 6.19
N GLY A 92 -4.43 4.99 7.02
CA GLY A 92 -5.14 4.69 8.26
C GLY A 92 -4.28 3.84 9.21
N PRO A 93 -4.77 2.67 9.69
CA PRO A 93 -3.99 1.80 10.57
C PRO A 93 -2.97 0.92 9.83
N PHE A 94 -2.88 1.00 8.50
CA PHE A 94 -2.05 0.13 7.68
C PHE A 94 -0.76 0.82 7.22
N GLN A 95 0.35 0.08 7.30
CA GLN A 95 1.60 0.45 6.65
C GLN A 95 1.51 0.11 5.17
N THR A 96 1.91 1.03 4.29
CA THR A 96 1.84 0.86 2.84
C THR A 96 3.19 1.12 2.18
N ILE A 97 3.53 0.30 1.20
CA ILE A 97 4.67 0.51 0.32
C ILE A 97 4.13 0.98 -1.02
N VAL A 98 4.67 2.10 -1.50
CA VAL A 98 4.21 2.76 -2.72
C VAL A 98 5.34 2.73 -3.73
N PHE A 99 5.05 2.17 -4.91
CA PHE A 99 5.94 2.11 -6.05
C PHE A 99 5.41 3.08 -7.12
N SER A 100 6.27 3.98 -7.59
CA SER A 100 5.90 5.09 -8.47
C SER A 100 6.97 5.34 -9.53
N ASN A 101 6.67 6.18 -10.51
CA ASN A 101 7.57 6.48 -11.64
C ASN A 101 8.04 5.18 -12.32
N ILE A 102 7.09 4.26 -12.53
CA ILE A 102 7.39 2.90 -12.94
C ILE A 102 7.70 2.89 -14.44
N LYS A 103 8.80 2.23 -14.79
CA LYS A 103 9.12 1.83 -16.15
C LYS A 103 9.12 0.31 -16.23
N ALA A 104 8.46 -0.27 -17.22
CA ALA A 104 8.31 -1.72 -17.34
C ALA A 104 8.54 -2.20 -18.78
N GLY A 105 9.01 -3.44 -18.91
CA GLY A 105 9.33 -4.04 -20.20
C GLY A 105 9.84 -5.48 -20.07
N GLY A 106 10.12 -6.14 -21.20
CA GLY A 106 10.74 -7.47 -21.22
C GLY A 106 12.23 -7.45 -20.84
N SER A 107 12.90 -6.31 -21.06
CA SER A 107 14.32 -6.12 -20.83
C SER A 107 14.65 -4.67 -20.49
N LYS A 108 15.92 -4.39 -20.14
CA LYS A 108 16.39 -3.01 -19.88
C LYS A 108 16.32 -2.09 -21.11
N ALA A 109 16.40 -2.66 -22.31
CA ALA A 109 16.37 -1.91 -23.56
C ALA A 109 14.93 -1.55 -23.99
N GLU A 110 13.94 -2.17 -23.37
CA GLU A 110 12.51 -2.09 -23.75
C GLU A 110 11.69 -1.53 -22.57
N LEU A 111 12.29 -0.70 -21.72
CA LEU A 111 11.60 -0.09 -20.59
C LEU A 111 10.83 1.13 -21.04
N ASP A 112 9.51 1.02 -21.01
CA ASP A 112 8.59 2.13 -21.26
C ASP A 112 7.98 2.63 -19.95
N GLU A 113 7.73 3.94 -19.86
CA GLU A 113 7.01 4.53 -18.74
C GLU A 113 5.56 4.02 -18.72
N ILE A 114 5.12 3.57 -17.54
CA ILE A 114 3.72 3.25 -17.30
C ILE A 114 3.14 4.30 -16.36
N ASP A 115 2.02 4.88 -16.73
CA ASP A 115 1.26 5.80 -15.88
C ASP A 115 0.49 4.99 -14.83
N ASP A 116 1.23 4.45 -13.87
CA ASP A 116 0.70 3.63 -12.79
C ASP A 116 1.44 3.91 -11.48
N THR A 117 0.71 3.78 -10.37
CA THR A 117 1.26 3.78 -9.02
C THR A 117 0.78 2.52 -8.33
N TYR A 118 1.72 1.63 -8.02
CA TYR A 118 1.41 0.39 -7.35
C TYR A 118 1.53 0.55 -5.85
N THR A 119 0.46 0.32 -5.10
CA THR A 119 0.44 0.41 -3.63
C THR A 119 0.08 -0.94 -3.04
N ALA A 120 0.85 -1.38 -2.05
CA ALA A 120 0.57 -2.60 -1.30
C ALA A 120 0.62 -2.33 0.21
N ILE A 121 -0.21 -3.03 0.96
CA ILE A 121 -0.07 -3.08 2.43
C ILE A 121 1.07 -4.02 2.76
N TYR A 122 1.92 -3.67 3.73
CA TYR A 122 3.01 -4.53 4.15
C TYR A 122 3.04 -4.80 5.65
N LYS A 123 3.72 -5.89 6.00
CA LYS A 123 4.19 -6.18 7.35
C LYS A 123 5.46 -7.02 7.29
N PHE A 124 6.36 -6.88 8.26
CA PHE A 124 7.43 -7.86 8.46
C PHE A 124 6.96 -8.98 9.39
N GLY A 125 7.18 -10.22 8.97
CA GLY A 125 7.01 -11.40 9.81
C GLY A 125 8.09 -11.48 10.89
N GLU A 126 7.82 -12.25 11.95
CA GLU A 126 8.79 -12.50 13.02
C GLU A 126 10.06 -13.22 12.51
N ASP A 127 9.93 -13.97 11.41
CA ASP A 127 11.02 -14.65 10.72
C ASP A 127 11.82 -13.73 9.78
N GLY A 128 11.51 -12.43 9.75
CA GLY A 128 12.14 -11.45 8.87
C GLY A 128 11.64 -11.49 7.42
N SER A 129 10.59 -12.27 7.12
CA SER A 129 9.93 -12.22 5.81
C SER A 129 9.19 -10.90 5.60
N MET A 130 9.17 -10.42 4.35
CA MET A 130 8.37 -9.28 3.94
C MET A 130 7.02 -9.80 3.41
N LEU A 131 5.95 -9.47 4.12
CA LEU A 131 4.59 -9.81 3.76
C LEU A 131 3.98 -8.64 2.99
N LEU A 132 3.57 -8.86 1.75
CA LEU A 132 2.87 -7.87 0.92
C LEU A 132 1.47 -8.37 0.62
N VAL A 133 0.48 -7.53 0.88
CA VAL A 133 -0.90 -7.82 0.51
C VAL A 133 -1.21 -7.07 -0.79
N THR A 134 -1.53 -7.83 -1.83
CA THR A 134 -1.54 -7.39 -3.23
C THR A 134 -2.88 -7.67 -3.89
N ASN A 135 -3.12 -7.08 -5.06
CA ASN A 135 -4.32 -7.27 -5.90
C ASN A 135 -5.65 -6.85 -5.24
N PHE A 136 -5.69 -5.65 -4.64
CA PHE A 136 -6.94 -5.04 -4.14
C PHE A 136 -7.63 -4.12 -5.15
N ASP A 137 -7.09 -4.02 -6.36
CA ASP A 137 -7.66 -3.20 -7.41
C ASP A 137 -8.94 -3.86 -7.94
N LYS A 138 -10.08 -3.23 -7.70
CA LYS A 138 -11.40 -3.72 -8.11
C LYS A 138 -11.56 -3.77 -9.63
N ASP A 139 -10.77 -3.01 -10.38
CA ASP A 139 -10.86 -2.94 -11.84
C ASP A 139 -10.07 -4.08 -12.50
N ARG A 140 -9.32 -4.88 -11.72
CA ARG A 140 -8.61 -6.08 -12.18
C ARG A 140 -9.44 -7.34 -11.93
N GLU A 141 -10.36 -7.63 -12.85
CA GLU A 141 -11.32 -8.75 -12.74
C GLU A 141 -10.65 -10.14 -12.58
N ASN A 142 -9.43 -10.32 -13.09
CA ASN A 142 -8.74 -11.60 -13.10
C ASN A 142 -7.71 -11.76 -11.97
N GLN A 143 -7.56 -10.77 -11.07
CA GLN A 143 -6.58 -10.83 -9.99
C GLN A 143 -7.29 -10.82 -8.63
N LYS A 144 -7.20 -11.95 -7.92
CA LYS A 144 -7.76 -12.05 -6.56
C LYS A 144 -6.78 -11.44 -5.55
N PRO A 145 -7.28 -10.80 -4.47
CA PRO A 145 -6.46 -10.39 -3.35
C PRO A 145 -5.57 -11.54 -2.88
N SER A 146 -4.29 -11.26 -2.67
CA SER A 146 -3.33 -12.30 -2.30
C SER A 146 -2.32 -11.80 -1.27
N LEU A 147 -1.80 -12.73 -0.46
CA LEU A 147 -0.68 -12.47 0.45
C LEU A 147 0.59 -13.04 -0.18
N ASP A 148 1.50 -12.16 -0.54
CA ASP A 148 2.84 -12.51 -1.01
C ASP A 148 3.82 -12.56 0.15
N VAL A 149 4.55 -13.67 0.25
CA VAL A 149 5.58 -13.88 1.27
C VAL A 149 6.94 -13.83 0.59
N TYR A 150 7.63 -12.70 0.73
CA TYR A 150 8.97 -12.52 0.23
C TYR A 150 10.00 -12.89 1.29
N LYS A 151 10.96 -13.71 0.90
CA LYS A 151 12.16 -13.99 1.70
C LYS A 151 13.35 -13.24 1.12
N LYS A 152 14.32 -12.86 1.96
CA LYS A 152 15.60 -12.38 1.45
C LYS A 152 16.17 -13.43 0.50
N ALA A 153 16.59 -13.00 -0.69
CA ALA A 153 17.26 -13.91 -1.61
C ALA A 153 18.56 -14.35 -0.94
N THR A 154 18.67 -15.64 -0.65
CA THR A 154 19.97 -16.26 -0.37
C THR A 154 20.82 -15.98 -1.60
N GLN A 155 22.02 -15.42 -1.40
CA GLN A 155 22.99 -15.36 -2.49
C GLN A 155 23.11 -16.78 -3.05
N ALA A 156 22.84 -16.95 -4.34
CA ALA A 156 23.23 -18.18 -5.02
C ALA A 156 24.74 -18.26 -4.87
N LEU A 157 25.22 -19.21 -4.07
CA LEU A 157 26.62 -19.61 -4.07
C LEU A 157 26.93 -20.02 -5.52
N LYS A 158 27.78 -19.22 -6.17
CA LYS A 158 28.33 -19.54 -7.48
C LYS A 158 29.24 -20.75 -7.39
#